data_AF-A0AAE3YAQ4-F1
#
_entry.id   AF-A0AAE3YAQ4-F1
#
_cell.length_a   1.000
_cell.length_b   1.000
_cell.length_c   1.000
_cell.angle_alpha   90.00
_cell.angle_beta   90.00
_cell.angle_gamma   90.00
#
_symmetry.space_group_name_H-M   'P 1'
#
loop_
_entity.id
_entity.type
_entity.pdbx_description
1 polymer ?
#
loop_
_entity_poly.entity_id
_entity_poly.type
_entity_poly.pdbx_seq_one_letter_code
_entity_poly.pdbx_strand_id
1 'polypeptide(L)'
;MNKIFLGVSLIALFSCNKEAKERAEQRIHDSVAVVYKAYVDSATIARRRSDSIIKAEKKSFPQHPGIMSCENGTMSYTGTRPRSKNKSKQ
;
A
#
# COMPACT_ATOMS: atom_id res chain seq x y z
N MET A 1 25.14 -4.67 -59.25
CA MET A 1 23.86 -4.54 -58.50
C MET A 1 23.75 -5.49 -57.29
N ASN A 2 24.37 -6.67 -57.28
CA ASN A 2 24.20 -7.65 -56.19
C ASN A 2 24.71 -7.23 -54.79
N LYS A 3 25.73 -6.36 -54.69
CA LYS A 3 26.32 -6.01 -53.38
C LYS A 3 25.43 -5.09 -52.53
N ILE A 4 24.64 -4.23 -53.16
CA ILE A 4 23.73 -3.30 -52.44
C ILE A 4 22.52 -4.08 -51.90
N PHE A 5 22.00 -5.01 -52.69
CA PHE A 5 20.86 -5.86 -52.30
C PHE A 5 21.17 -6.74 -51.10
N LEU A 6 22.40 -7.29 -51.03
CA LEU A 6 22.88 -8.06 -49.87
C LEU A 6 22.98 -7.21 -48.60
N GLY A 7 23.44 -5.96 -48.72
CA GLY A 7 23.53 -5.04 -47.58
C GLY A 7 22.16 -4.70 -47.00
N VAL A 8 21.18 -4.38 -47.86
CA VAL A 8 19.81 -4.05 -47.43
C VAL A 8 19.13 -5.25 -46.75
N SER A 9 19.30 -6.46 -47.29
CA SER A 9 18.75 -7.68 -46.69
C SER A 9 19.35 -7.99 -45.32
N LEU A 10 20.66 -7.77 -45.12
CA LEU A 10 21.31 -7.95 -43.83
C LEU A 10 20.80 -6.95 -42.79
N ILE A 11 20.64 -5.68 -43.17
CA ILE A 11 20.12 -4.63 -42.26
C ILE A 11 18.67 -4.94 -41.85
N ALA A 12 17.84 -5.44 -42.77
CA ALA A 12 16.48 -5.87 -42.49
C ALA A 12 16.45 -7.05 -41.50
N LEU A 13 17.33 -8.04 -41.65
CA LEU A 13 17.44 -9.19 -40.75
C LEU A 13 17.90 -8.77 -39.34
N PHE A 14 18.88 -7.87 -39.24
CA PHE A 14 19.33 -7.33 -37.95
C PHE A 14 18.24 -6.51 -37.24
N SER A 15 17.48 -5.71 -38.00
CA SER A 15 16.37 -4.92 -37.45
C SER A 15 15.23 -5.82 -36.95
N CYS A 16 14.91 -6.89 -37.70
CA CYS A 16 13.89 -7.86 -37.32
C CYS A 16 14.25 -8.61 -36.03
N ASN A 17 15.51 -9.02 -35.87
CA ASN A 17 15.99 -9.65 -34.63
C ASN A 17 15.97 -8.69 -33.43
N LYS A 18 16.23 -7.40 -33.66
CA LYS A 18 16.20 -6.39 -32.59
C LYS A 18 14.78 -6.17 -32.08
N GLU A 19 13.81 -6.02 -32.97
CA GLU A 19 12.40 -5.88 -32.58
C GLU A 19 11.83 -7.14 -31.90
N ALA A 20 12.24 -8.33 -32.34
CA ALA A 20 11.82 -9.58 -31.72
C ALA A 20 12.34 -9.67 -30.27
N LYS A 21 13.57 -9.23 -30.04
CA LYS A 21 14.19 -9.18 -28.71
C LYS A 21 13.50 -8.15 -27.80
N GLU A 22 13.24 -6.94 -28.30
CA GLU A 22 12.53 -5.90 -27.54
C GLU A 22 11.10 -6.35 -27.16
N ARG A 23 10.36 -7.01 -28.07
CA ARG A 23 9.05 -7.59 -27.73
C ARG A 23 9.14 -8.68 -26.66
N ALA A 24 10.19 -9.50 -26.66
CA ALA A 24 10.38 -10.53 -25.64
C ALA A 24 10.71 -9.91 -24.27
N GLU A 25 11.58 -8.89 -24.24
CA GLU A 25 11.91 -8.13 -23.03
C GLU A 25 10.68 -7.40 -22.48
N GLN A 26 9.87 -6.78 -23.34
CA GLN A 26 8.61 -6.14 -22.95
C GLN A 26 7.64 -7.13 -22.30
N ARG A 27 7.50 -8.34 -22.87
CA ARG A 27 6.65 -9.41 -22.29
C ARG A 27 7.13 -9.85 -20.91
N ILE A 28 8.46 -9.91 -20.70
CA ILE A 28 9.02 -10.22 -19.38
C ILE A 28 8.70 -9.08 -18.41
N HIS A 29 8.88 -7.82 -18.80
CA HIS A 29 8.54 -6.67 -17.97
C HIS A 29 7.06 -6.63 -17.59
N ASP A 30 6.16 -6.90 -18.54
CA ASP A 30 4.72 -6.97 -18.29
C ASP A 30 4.40 -8.10 -17.31
N SER A 31 5.03 -9.27 -17.46
CA SER A 31 4.84 -10.40 -16.53
C SER A 31 5.31 -10.06 -15.11
N VAL A 32 6.45 -9.39 -14.96
CA VAL A 32 6.98 -8.96 -13.66
C VAL A 32 6.09 -7.88 -13.04
N ALA A 33 5.57 -6.95 -13.83
CA ALA A 33 4.65 -5.91 -13.35
C ALA A 33 3.35 -6.50 -12.79
N VAL A 34 2.80 -7.53 -13.44
CA VAL A 34 1.60 -8.23 -12.95
C VAL A 34 1.87 -8.94 -11.62
N VAL A 35 2.99 -9.67 -11.50
CA VAL A 35 3.36 -10.37 -10.27
C VAL A 35 3.61 -9.36 -9.13
N TYR A 36 4.31 -8.27 -9.41
CA TYR A 36 4.56 -7.22 -8.43
C TYR A 36 3.27 -6.56 -7.95
N LYS A 37 2.35 -6.26 -8.87
CA LYS A 37 1.03 -5.71 -8.53
C LYS A 37 0.23 -6.67 -7.63
N ALA A 38 0.19 -7.96 -7.96
CA ALA A 38 -0.47 -8.97 -7.15
C ALA A 38 0.14 -9.07 -5.73
N TYR A 39 1.47 -8.97 -5.63
CA TYR A 39 2.16 -8.93 -4.34
C TYR A 39 1.75 -7.70 -3.51
N VAL A 40 1.79 -6.50 -4.10
CA VAL A 40 1.38 -5.26 -3.41
C VAL A 40 -0.08 -5.32 -2.96
N ASP A 41 -0.98 -5.81 -3.81
CA ASP A 41 -2.40 -5.97 -3.46
C ASP A 41 -2.57 -6.95 -2.30
N SER A 42 -1.85 -8.08 -2.30
CA SER A 42 -1.89 -9.04 -1.19
C SER A 42 -1.37 -8.42 0.13
N ALA A 43 -0.28 -7.66 0.07
CA ALA A 43 0.30 -6.99 1.23
C ALA A 43 -0.63 -5.91 1.80
N THR A 44 -1.33 -5.16 0.94
CA THR A 44 -2.31 -4.17 1.39
C THR A 44 -3.53 -4.81 2.04
N ILE A 45 -4.01 -5.94 1.52
CA ILE A 45 -5.10 -6.73 2.15
C ILE A 45 -4.67 -7.22 3.53
N ALA A 46 -3.44 -7.76 3.65
CA ALA A 46 -2.91 -8.21 4.94
C ALA A 46 -2.84 -7.06 5.96
N ARG A 47 -2.32 -5.89 5.56
CA ARG A 47 -2.29 -4.69 6.42
C ARG A 47 -3.67 -4.25 6.88
N ARG A 48 -4.66 -4.18 5.97
CA ARG A 48 -6.04 -3.82 6.32
C ARG A 48 -6.64 -4.78 7.35
N ARG A 49 -6.35 -6.08 7.23
CA ARG A 49 -6.78 -7.08 8.23
C ARG A 49 -6.12 -6.82 9.58
N SER A 50 -4.81 -6.62 9.63
CA SER A 50 -4.11 -6.28 10.88
C SER A 50 -4.67 -5.03 11.55
N ASP A 51 -4.91 -3.95 10.79
CA ASP A 51 -5.51 -2.71 11.32
C ASP A 51 -6.91 -2.94 11.86
N SER A 52 -7.71 -3.78 11.18
CA SER A 52 -9.06 -4.12 11.63
C SER A 52 -9.06 -4.93 12.93
N ILE A 53 -8.09 -5.85 13.09
CA ILE A 53 -7.91 -6.65 14.31
C ILE A 53 -7.49 -5.73 15.46
N ILE A 54 -6.49 -4.88 15.27
CA ILE A 54 -6.04 -3.91 16.29
C ILE A 54 -7.19 -2.98 16.71
N LYS A 55 -8.03 -2.56 15.76
CA LYS A 55 -9.19 -1.71 16.05
C LYS A 55 -10.28 -2.48 16.80
N ALA A 56 -10.48 -3.75 16.50
CA ALA A 56 -11.38 -4.62 17.24
C ALA A 56 -10.88 -4.86 18.66
N GLU A 57 -9.58 -5.15 18.84
CA GLU A 57 -8.93 -5.30 20.15
C GLU A 57 -9.08 -4.02 20.99
N LYS A 58 -8.79 -2.85 20.41
CA LYS A 58 -8.99 -1.56 21.10
C LYS A 58 -10.44 -1.28 21.50
N LYS A 59 -11.41 -1.88 20.83
CA LYS A 59 -12.83 -1.81 21.20
C LYS A 59 -13.24 -2.86 22.21
N SER A 60 -12.63 -4.05 22.18
CA SER A 60 -12.91 -5.14 23.11
C SER A 60 -12.34 -4.89 24.51
N PHE A 61 -11.38 -3.98 24.65
CA PHE A 61 -11.07 -3.37 25.94
C PHE A 61 -12.03 -2.21 26.17
N PRO A 62 -13.07 -2.36 27.02
CA PRO A 62 -13.83 -1.20 27.44
C PRO A 62 -12.87 -0.24 28.12
N GLN A 63 -12.75 0.98 27.59
CA GLN A 63 -12.31 2.09 28.42
C GLN A 63 -13.38 2.21 29.50
N HIS A 64 -13.11 1.65 30.67
CA HIS A 64 -13.99 1.79 31.81
C HIS A 64 -14.26 3.30 31.96
N PRO A 65 -15.53 3.74 31.96
CA PRO A 65 -15.83 5.11 32.30
C PRO A 65 -15.21 5.35 33.68
N GLY A 66 -14.31 6.32 33.77
CA GLY A 66 -13.63 6.58 35.02
C GLY A 66 -14.66 6.95 36.08
N ILE A 67 -14.35 6.59 37.33
CA ILE A 67 -15.25 6.86 38.44
C ILE A 67 -15.05 8.32 38.84
N MET A 68 -16.16 9.03 39.01
CA MET A 68 -16.15 10.39 39.54
C MET A 68 -16.53 10.31 41.01
N SER A 69 -15.64 10.73 41.91
CA SER A 69 -15.88 10.78 43.35
C SER A 69 -15.77 12.20 43.87
N CYS A 70 -16.58 12.54 44.87
CA CYS A 70 -16.54 13.82 45.55
C CYS A 70 -16.11 13.57 46.99
N GLU A 71 -14.93 14.05 47.36
CA GLU A 71 -14.41 13.96 48.73
C GLU A 71 -14.03 15.36 49.20
N ASN A 72 -14.53 15.76 50.37
CA ASN A 72 -14.28 17.06 51.00
C ASN A 72 -14.49 18.26 50.06
N GLY A 73 -15.58 18.24 49.28
CA GLY A 73 -15.92 19.31 48.32
C GLY A 73 -15.02 19.36 47.08
N THR A 74 -14.08 18.43 46.94
CA THR A 74 -13.18 18.32 45.79
C THR A 74 -13.60 17.16 44.91
N MET A 75 -13.73 17.41 43.61
CA MET A 75 -14.17 16.41 42.64
C MET A 75 -12.96 15.73 41.99
N SER A 76 -12.82 14.43 42.20
CA SER A 76 -11.74 13.60 41.66
C SER A 76 -12.28 12.63 40.60
N TYR A 77 -11.52 12.41 39.53
CA TYR A 77 -11.85 11.46 38.46
C TYR A 77 -10.75 10.42 38.36
N THR A 78 -11.08 9.16 38.60
CA THR A 78 -10.18 8.02 38.50
C THR A 78 -10.48 7.24 37.22
N GLY A 79 -9.69 7.49 36.18
CA GLY A 79 -9.77 6.79 34.89
C GLY A 79 -9.09 7.57 33.76
N THR A 80 -9.10 7.00 32.55
CA THR A 80 -8.58 7.69 31.37
C THR A 80 -9.52 8.86 31.05
N ARG A 81 -9.05 10.09 31.27
CA ARG A 81 -9.86 11.30 31.03
C ARG A 81 -10.18 11.37 29.53
N PRO A 82 -11.45 11.53 29.11
CA PRO A 82 -11.74 11.79 27.71
C PRO A 82 -10.99 13.06 27.30
N ARG A 83 -10.15 12.95 26.28
CA ARG A 83 -9.35 14.06 25.75
C ARG A 83 -10.32 15.14 25.32
N SER A 84 -10.48 16.20 26.12
CA SER A 84 -11.40 17.28 25.79
C SER A 84 -10.97 17.88 24.46
N LYS A 85 -11.83 17.78 23.45
CA LYS A 85 -11.60 18.53 22.21
C LYS A 85 -11.63 20.00 22.60
N ASN A 86 -10.49 20.68 22.49
CA ASN A 86 -10.45 22.14 22.58
C ASN A 86 -11.43 22.68 21.53
N LYS A 87 -12.56 23.23 21.97
CA LYS A 87 -13.37 24.10 21.13
C LYS A 87 -12.54 25.38 20.97
N SER A 88 -11.78 25.45 19.88
CA SER A 88 -11.29 26.71 19.35
C SER A 88 -12.50 27.61 19.18
N LYS A 89 -12.62 28.66 19.99
CA LYS A 89 -13.56 29.75 19.72
C LYS A 89 -12.97 30.53 18.53
N GLN A 90 -13.63 30.44 17.38
CA GLN A 90 -13.54 31.46 16.34
C GLN A 90 -14.46 32.63 16.73
#